data_AF-A0A6N6MQA6-F1
#
_entry.id   AF-A0A6N6MQA6-F1
#
_cell.length_a   1.000
_cell.length_b   1.000
_cell.length_c   1.000
_cell.angle_alpha   90.00
_cell.angle_beta   90.00
_cell.angle_gamma   90.00
#
_symmetry.space_group_name_H-M   'P 1'
#
loop_
_entity.id
_entity.type
_entity.pdbx_description
1 polymer ?
#
loop_
_entity_poly.entity_id
_entity_poly.type
_entity_poly.pdbx_seq_one_letter_code
_entity_poly.pdbx_strand_id
1 'polypeptide(L)'
;MPERRARYDTEVIGNVICLVELDNANSITSDADRVIEDLHQRFGDLGSYRIIYRDTTGTWDELAVTGDQFRGFKSINERSQAAALAAVSRQGSDEAPHPQDSYRTG
;
A
#
# COMPACT_ATOMS: atom_id res chain seq x y z
N MET A 1 -7.20 0.07 29.07
CA MET A 1 -8.01 0.56 27.94
C MET A 1 -7.62 -0.26 26.73
N PRO A 2 -8.52 -0.89 25.97
CA PRO A 2 -8.11 -1.53 24.73
C PRO A 2 -7.50 -0.46 23.81
N GLU A 3 -6.34 -0.77 23.24
CA GLU A 3 -5.68 0.10 22.28
C GLU A 3 -6.62 0.31 21.09
N ARG A 4 -6.83 1.59 20.76
CA ARG A 4 -7.87 2.02 19.84
C ARG A 4 -7.27 1.90 18.44
N ARG A 5 -7.81 1.02 17.59
CA ARG A 5 -7.29 0.74 16.24
C ARG A 5 -7.77 1.75 15.20
N ALA A 6 -7.02 1.90 14.11
CA ALA A 6 -7.50 2.62 12.94
C ALA A 6 -8.76 1.94 12.37
N ARG A 7 -9.70 2.75 11.89
CA ARG A 7 -10.91 2.27 11.20
C ARG A 7 -10.89 2.75 9.76
N TYR A 8 -11.11 1.82 8.85
CA TYR A 8 -11.03 2.08 7.42
C TYR A 8 -11.94 1.15 6.63
N ASP A 9 -12.44 1.65 5.52
CA ASP A 9 -13.01 0.80 4.47
C ASP A 9 -11.91 0.29 3.55
N THR A 10 -12.17 -0.86 2.95
CA THR A 10 -11.22 -1.55 2.07
C THR A 10 -11.88 -1.86 0.74
N GLU A 11 -11.22 -1.51 -0.36
CA GLU A 11 -11.61 -1.87 -1.72
C GLU A 11 -10.40 -2.45 -2.45
N VAL A 12 -10.59 -3.54 -3.21
CA VAL A 12 -9.50 -4.16 -3.98
C VAL A 12 -9.77 -3.96 -5.48
N ILE A 13 -8.83 -3.32 -6.17
CA ILE A 13 -8.89 -3.04 -7.60
C ILE A 13 -7.64 -3.63 -8.25
N GLY A 14 -7.80 -4.77 -8.92
CA GLY A 14 -6.66 -5.53 -9.45
C GLY A 14 -5.74 -6.00 -8.33
N ASN A 15 -4.48 -5.58 -8.37
CA ASN A 15 -3.49 -5.84 -7.31
C ASN A 15 -3.28 -4.63 -6.37
N VAL A 16 -4.23 -3.69 -6.33
CA VAL A 16 -4.15 -2.53 -5.43
C VAL A 16 -5.24 -2.61 -4.36
N ILE A 17 -4.83 -2.57 -3.09
CA ILE A 17 -5.71 -2.44 -1.94
C ILE A 17 -5.85 -0.94 -1.63
N CYS A 18 -7.07 -0.44 -1.72
CA CYS A 18 -7.43 0.94 -1.40
C CYS A 18 -8.03 1.00 -0.01
N LEU A 19 -7.45 1.81 0.87
CA LEU A 19 -7.94 2.07 2.21
C LEU A 19 -8.56 3.46 2.28
N VAL A 20 -9.72 3.60 2.92
CA VAL A 20 -10.34 4.91 3.18
C VAL A 20 -10.52 5.07 4.67
N GLU A 21 -9.85 6.04 5.28
CA GLU A 21 -9.95 6.32 6.71
C GLU A 21 -11.38 6.75 7.10
N LEU A 22 -11.94 6.11 8.13
CA LEU A 22 -13.30 6.34 8.62
C LEU A 22 -13.37 7.16 9.91
N ASP A 23 -12.28 7.22 10.68
CA ASP A 23 -12.25 7.90 11.97
C ASP A 23 -10.90 8.59 12.20
N ASN A 24 -10.97 9.89 12.50
CA ASN A 24 -9.81 10.75 12.74
C ASN A 24 -9.15 10.48 14.10
N ALA A 25 -9.77 9.68 14.98
CA ALA A 25 -9.25 9.42 16.32
C ALA A 25 -7.98 8.57 16.33
N ASN A 26 -7.81 7.65 15.37
CA ASN A 26 -6.55 6.96 15.09
C ASN A 26 -6.47 6.72 13.59
N SER A 27 -5.50 7.39 12.96
CA SER A 27 -5.32 7.35 11.53
C SER A 27 -4.58 6.10 11.10
N ILE A 28 -4.76 5.73 9.83
CA ILE A 28 -3.99 4.67 9.18
C ILE A 28 -2.48 4.95 9.35
N THR A 29 -2.08 6.22 9.33
CA THR A 29 -0.67 6.62 9.51
C THR A 29 -0.13 6.37 10.92
N SER A 30 -0.95 6.46 11.96
CA SER A 30 -0.54 6.21 13.35
C SER A 30 -0.56 4.74 13.76
N ASP A 31 -1.26 3.89 12.99
CA ASP A 31 -1.50 2.48 13.30
C ASP A 31 -1.04 1.55 12.16
N ALA A 32 -0.10 2.01 11.33
CA ALA A 32 0.27 1.36 10.07
C ALA A 32 0.67 -0.10 10.23
N ASP A 33 1.45 -0.45 11.26
CA ASP A 33 1.86 -1.84 11.51
C ASP A 33 0.67 -2.76 11.76
N ARG A 34 -0.31 -2.32 12.57
CA ARG A 34 -1.53 -3.12 12.85
C ARG A 34 -2.48 -3.15 11.65
N VAL A 35 -2.49 -2.11 10.82
CA VAL A 35 -3.21 -2.10 9.54
C VAL A 35 -2.61 -3.15 8.61
N ILE A 36 -1.29 -3.19 8.45
CA ILE A 36 -0.62 -4.21 7.63
C ILE A 36 -0.87 -5.62 8.17
N GLU A 37 -0.84 -5.82 9.49
CA GLU A 37 -1.17 -7.11 10.12
C GLU A 37 -2.63 -7.53 9.80
N ASP A 38 -3.59 -6.63 9.93
CA ASP A 38 -4.99 -6.90 9.57
C ASP A 38 -5.15 -7.25 8.08
N LEU A 39 -4.48 -6.51 7.20
CA LEU A 39 -4.51 -6.79 5.77
C LEU A 39 -3.89 -8.15 5.45
N HIS A 40 -2.78 -8.51 6.09
CA HIS A 40 -2.15 -9.82 5.91
C HIS A 40 -3.09 -10.95 6.37
N GLN A 41 -3.77 -10.78 7.51
CA GLN A 41 -4.75 -11.76 7.98
C GLN A 41 -5.95 -11.92 7.02
N ARG A 42 -6.32 -10.85 6.31
CA ARG A 42 -7.47 -10.84 5.39
C ARG A 42 -7.14 -11.30 3.97
N PHE A 43 -5.97 -10.96 3.47
CA PHE A 43 -5.60 -11.15 2.06
C PHE A 43 -4.44 -12.13 1.85
N GLY A 44 -3.75 -12.54 2.92
CA GLY A 44 -2.56 -13.37 2.85
C GLY A 44 -1.32 -12.54 2.49
N ASP A 45 -0.50 -13.07 1.58
CA ASP A 45 0.74 -12.41 1.14
C ASP A 45 0.48 -11.04 0.52
N LEU A 46 0.97 -10.00 1.18
CA LEU A 46 0.84 -8.61 0.74
C LEU A 46 1.89 -8.21 -0.29
N GLY A 47 2.92 -9.01 -0.52
CA GLY A 47 4.02 -8.69 -1.46
C GLY A 47 3.57 -8.57 -2.91
N SER A 48 2.45 -9.20 -3.27
CA SER A 48 1.83 -9.07 -4.61
C SER A 48 0.93 -7.84 -4.74
N TYR A 49 0.63 -7.16 -3.63
CA TYR A 49 -0.28 -6.03 -3.56
C TYR A 49 0.45 -4.69 -3.41
N ARG A 50 -0.10 -3.64 -4.01
CA ARG A 50 0.20 -2.25 -3.65
C ARG A 50 -0.89 -1.77 -2.70
N ILE A 51 -0.53 -1.02 -1.67
CA ILE A 51 -1.50 -0.53 -0.68
C ILE A 51 -1.50 0.99 -0.74
N ILE A 52 -2.64 1.56 -1.10
CA ILE A 52 -2.85 3.01 -1.07
C ILE A 52 -3.90 3.34 -0.03
N TYR A 53 -3.76 4.50 0.62
CA TYR A 53 -4.73 4.97 1.59
C TYR A 53 -5.11 6.41 1.31
N ARG A 54 -6.37 6.74 1.58
CA ARG A 54 -6.87 8.11 1.58
C ARG A 54 -6.91 8.63 3.01
N ASP A 55 -6.16 9.69 3.26
CA ASP A 55 -6.20 10.39 4.54
C ASP A 55 -7.46 11.27 4.67
N THR A 56 -7.62 11.85 5.86
CA THR A 56 -8.76 12.73 6.20
C THR A 56 -8.74 14.05 5.42
N THR A 57 -7.59 14.45 4.88
CA THR A 57 -7.47 15.60 3.97
C THR A 57 -7.91 15.26 2.54
N GLY A 58 -8.21 13.99 2.28
CA GLY A 58 -8.63 13.46 0.99
C GLY A 58 -7.46 13.19 0.03
N THR A 59 -6.24 13.13 0.55
CA THR A 59 -5.02 12.84 -0.20
C THR A 59 -4.79 11.34 -0.22
N TRP A 60 -4.48 10.81 -1.40
CA TRP A 60 -4.07 9.42 -1.59
C TRP A 60 -2.56 9.33 -1.59
N ASP A 61 -2.05 8.47 -0.72
CA ASP A 61 -0.64 8.11 -0.59
C ASP A 61 -0.50 6.59 -0.45
N GLU A 62 0.73 6.10 -0.44
CA GLU A 62 1.02 4.67 -0.40
C GLU A 62 1.54 4.23 0.98
N LEU A 63 1.04 3.09 1.47
CA LEU A 63 1.73 2.30 2.50
C LEU A 63 2.63 1.28 1.79
N ALA A 64 3.93 1.53 1.81
CA ALA A 64 4.89 0.62 1.22
C ALA A 64 5.05 -0.61 2.11
N VAL A 65 5.02 -1.79 1.49
CA VAL A 65 5.27 -3.09 2.14
C VAL A 65 6.37 -3.85 1.41
N THR A 66 7.07 -4.74 2.13
CA THR A 66 7.94 -5.76 1.53
C THR A 66 7.61 -7.10 2.17
N GLY A 67 7.01 -7.99 1.39
CA GLY A 67 6.26 -9.11 1.94
C GLY A 67 5.15 -8.58 2.83
N ASP A 68 5.10 -9.05 4.07
CA ASP A 68 4.05 -8.69 5.03
C ASP A 68 4.47 -7.63 6.06
N GLN A 69 5.56 -6.90 5.78
CA GLN A 69 6.09 -5.88 6.70
C GLN A 69 5.89 -4.47 6.15
N PHE A 70 5.39 -3.58 7.01
CA PHE A 70 5.37 -2.15 6.75
C PHE A 70 6.79 -1.60 6.58
N ARG A 71 7.01 -0.77 5.55
CA ARG A 71 8.31 -0.16 5.24
C ARG A 71 8.32 1.36 5.32
N GLY A 72 7.15 1.98 5.31
CA GLY A 72 7.03 3.43 5.35
C GLY A 72 5.95 3.94 4.42
N PHE A 73 5.84 5.26 4.37
CA PHE A 73 4.89 5.96 3.52
C PHE A 73 5.61 6.48 2.28
N LYS A 74 4.99 6.31 1.10
CA LYS A 74 5.43 7.00 -0.12
C LYS A 74 4.37 7.99 -0.54
N SER A 75 4.80 9.23 -0.78
CA SER A 75 3.86 10.25 -1.23
C SER A 75 3.51 10.04 -2.70
N ILE A 76 2.23 9.89 -2.97
CA ILE A 76 1.65 9.99 -4.32
C ILE A 76 1.03 11.39 -4.46
N ASN A 77 0.48 11.94 -3.38
CA ASN A 77 -0.14 13.27 -3.30
C ASN A 77 -1.28 13.48 -4.30
N GLU A 78 -2.07 12.44 -4.54
CA GLU A 78 -3.17 12.47 -5.50
C GLU A 78 -4.51 12.74 -4.82
N ARG A 79 -5.40 13.46 -5.51
CA ARG A 79 -6.75 13.78 -4.98
C ARG A 79 -7.85 12.87 -5.48
N SER A 80 -7.51 11.97 -6.41
CA SER A 80 -8.43 11.00 -7.01
C SER A 80 -7.89 9.58 -6.86
N GLN A 81 -8.76 8.66 -6.46
CA GLN A 81 -8.42 7.22 -6.37
C GLN A 81 -7.94 6.70 -7.72
N ALA A 82 -8.59 7.10 -8.82
CA ALA A 82 -8.19 6.70 -10.17
C ALA A 82 -6.80 7.20 -10.55
N ALA A 83 -6.44 8.43 -10.15
CA ALA A 83 -5.10 8.99 -10.39
C ALA A 83 -4.04 8.26 -9.55
N ALA A 84 -4.34 7.98 -8.28
CA ALA A 84 -3.46 7.21 -7.40
C ALA A 84 -3.23 5.78 -7.92
N LEU A 85 -4.29 5.10 -8.36
CA LEU A 85 -4.23 3.78 -8.99
C LEU A 85 -3.32 3.79 -10.23
N ALA A 86 -3.48 4.80 -11.09
CA ALA A 86 -2.64 4.95 -12.28
C ALA A 86 -1.16 5.22 -11.90
N ALA A 87 -0.91 5.98 -10.83
CA ALA A 87 0.45 6.27 -10.35
C ALA A 87 1.15 5.00 -9.85
N VAL A 88 0.51 4.20 -8.99
CA VAL A 88 1.13 2.97 -8.44
C VAL A 88 1.24 1.85 -9.47
N SER A 89 0.34 1.81 -10.45
CA SER A 89 0.39 0.83 -11.55
C SER A 89 1.60 1.07 -12.46
N ARG A 90 2.01 2.33 -12.67
CA ARG A 90 3.22 2.66 -13.45
C ARG A 90 4.52 2.30 -12.74
N GLN A 91 4.51 2.29 -11.41
CA GLN A 91 5.68 1.94 -10.60
C GLN A 91 5.96 0.44 -10.61
N GLY A 92 4.93 -0.41 -10.74
CA GLY A 92 5.08 -1.87 -10.81
C GLY A 92 5.74 -2.39 -12.09
N SER A 93 5.85 -1.56 -13.13
CA SER A 93 6.51 -1.92 -14.40
C SER A 93 8.02 -1.65 -14.43
N ASP A 94 8.59 -0.93 -13.45
CA ASP A 94 10.03 -0.62 -13.41
C ASP A 94 10.84 -1.63 -12.57
N GLU A 95 10.19 -2.53 -11.84
CA GLU A 95 10.85 -3.61 -11.10
C GLU A 95 10.75 -4.94 -11.87
N ALA A 96 11.23 -4.94 -13.12
CA ALA A 96 11.59 -6.18 -13.80
C ALA A 96 12.86 -6.73 -13.15
N PRO A 97 12.98 -8.06 -12.92
CA PRO A 97 14.24 -8.64 -12.46
C PRO A 97 15.29 -8.33 -13.52
N HIS A 98 16.33 -7.62 -13.14
CA HIS A 98 17.49 -7.34 -13.98
C HIS A 98 18.05 -8.70 -14.45
N PRO A 99 17.86 -9.14 -15.71
CA PRO A 99 18.63 -10.26 -16.20
C PRO A 99 20.03 -9.71 -16.43
N GLN A 100 20.96 -10.09 -15.56
CA GLN A 100 22.37 -9.91 -15.87
C GLN A 100 22.73 -10.91 -16.96
N ASP A 101 22.34 -10.59 -18.19
CA ASP A 101 22.87 -11.22 -19.38
C ASP A 101 24.32 -10.75 -19.52
N SER A 102 25.26 -11.68 -19.35
CA SER A 102 26.34 -11.78 -20.33
C SER A 102 26.90 -13.19 -20.36
N TYR A 103 26.48 -13.90 -21.40
CA TYR A 103 27.24 -14.90 -22.12
C TYR A 103 28.74 -14.59 -22.09
N ARG A 104 29.54 -15.53 -21.57
CA ARG A 104 30.92 -15.71 -22.04
C ARG A 104 31.20 -17.19 -22.19
N THR A 105 30.96 -17.65 -23.42
CA THR A 105 31.65 -18.76 -24.06
C THR A 105 33.16 -18.56 -23.97
N GLY A 106 33.88 -19.62 -23.61
CA GLY A 106 35.34 -19.72 -23.65
C GLY A 106 35.76 -21.14 -23.32
#